data_AF-A0AAQ1SWR6-F1
#
_entry.id   AF-A0AAQ1SWR6-F1
#
_cell.length_a   1.000
_cell.length_b   1.000
_cell.length_c   1.000
_cell.angle_alpha   90.00
_cell.angle_beta   90.00
_cell.angle_gamma   90.00
#
_symmetry.space_group_name_H-M   'P 1'
#
loop_
_entity.id
_entity.type
_entity.pdbx_description
1 polymer ?
#
loop_
_entity_poly.entity_id
_entity_poly.type
_entity_poly.pdbx_seq_one_letter_code
_entity_poly.pdbx_strand_id
1 'polypeptide(L)'
;MHTPDNPALDLKRVLQALLADQHLHANDTLQVLEHAATHPTAHPLEQIAACALEDRRHPGQPLDLDRLCQWLANKVGQPYLR
;
A
#
# COMPACT_ATOMS: atom_id res chain seq x y z
N MET A 1 2.48 27.31 13.41
CA MET A 1 1.56 26.77 12.39
C MET A 1 1.98 25.31 12.16
N HIS A 2 1.27 24.34 12.74
CA HIS A 2 1.63 22.92 12.63
C HIS A 2 0.82 22.29 11.48
N THR A 3 1.54 21.66 10.52
CA THR A 3 1.11 20.71 9.45
C THR A 3 0.25 21.25 8.28
N PRO A 4 0.55 20.86 7.01
CA PRO A 4 0.64 19.47 6.59
C PRO A 4 1.99 19.15 5.91
N ASP A 5 2.95 18.69 6.70
CA ASP A 5 3.77 17.57 6.24
C ASP A 5 2.83 16.35 6.27
N ASN A 6 1.86 16.33 5.36
CA ASN A 6 1.23 15.09 4.99
C ASN A 6 2.19 14.59 3.92
N PRO A 7 3.15 13.70 4.23
CA PRO A 7 3.87 13.02 3.17
C PRO A 7 2.77 12.33 2.40
N ALA A 8 2.35 12.93 1.28
CA ALA A 8 1.29 12.41 0.45
C ALA A 8 1.65 10.94 0.27
N LEU A 9 0.78 10.05 0.76
CA LEU A 9 1.02 8.63 0.68
C LEU A 9 1.18 8.34 -0.80
N ASP A 10 2.43 8.20 -1.22
CA ASP A 10 2.75 8.14 -2.63
C ASP A 10 2.65 6.68 -2.99
N LEU A 11 1.66 6.34 -3.82
CA LEU A 11 1.40 4.98 -4.23
C LEU A 11 2.69 4.28 -4.69
N LYS A 12 3.53 5.00 -5.45
CA LYS A 12 4.81 4.45 -5.93
C LYS A 12 5.77 4.14 -4.79
N ARG A 13 5.88 5.00 -3.78
CA ARG A 13 6.70 4.70 -2.59
C ARG A 13 6.19 3.49 -1.84
N VAL A 14 4.88 3.39 -1.64
CA VAL A 14 4.26 2.24 -0.96
C VAL A 14 4.55 0.96 -1.73
N LEU A 15 4.33 0.94 -3.05
CA LEU A 15 4.61 -0.21 -3.91
C LEU A 15 6.09 -0.58 -3.91
N GLN A 16 7.01 0.39 -4.01
CA GLN A 16 8.45 0.14 -3.94
C GLN A 16 8.86 -0.48 -2.60
N ALA A 17 8.29 0.02 -1.50
CA ALA A 17 8.60 -0.51 -0.18
C ALA A 17 7.99 -1.90 0.05
N LEU A 18 6.79 -2.19 -0.47
CA LEU A 18 6.19 -3.52 -0.45
C LEU A 18 6.98 -4.53 -1.29
N LEU A 19 7.47 -4.10 -2.46
CA LEU A 19 8.35 -4.91 -3.31
C LEU A 19 9.71 -5.17 -2.64
N ALA A 20 10.30 -4.17 -1.98
CA ALA A 20 11.52 -4.33 -1.21
C ALA A 20 11.36 -5.26 0.01
N ASP A 21 10.18 -5.26 0.64
CA ASP A 21 9.83 -6.18 1.74
C ASP A 21 9.43 -7.59 1.25
N GLN A 22 9.36 -7.79 -0.07
CA GLN A 22 8.92 -9.00 -0.75
C GLN A 22 7.47 -9.42 -0.43
N HIS A 23 6.59 -8.47 -0.13
CA HIS A 23 5.15 -8.73 0.06
C HIS A 23 4.43 -9.00 -1.26
N LEU A 24 4.90 -8.37 -2.35
CA LEU A 24 4.29 -8.46 -3.70
C LEU A 24 5.35 -8.79 -4.76
N HIS A 25 4.91 -9.14 -5.96
CA HIS A 25 5.77 -9.18 -7.14
C HIS A 25 5.76 -7.85 -7.91
N ALA A 26 6.78 -7.64 -8.76
CA ALA A 26 6.82 -6.49 -9.65
C ALA A 26 5.57 -6.43 -10.57
N ASN A 27 5.07 -7.60 -10.99
CA ASN A 27 3.86 -7.69 -11.81
C ASN A 27 2.63 -7.12 -11.10
N ASP A 28 2.48 -7.41 -9.81
CA ASP A 28 1.38 -6.89 -8.98
C ASP A 28 1.46 -5.37 -8.84
N THR A 29 2.67 -4.84 -8.70
CA THR A 29 2.86 -3.38 -8.62
C THR A 29 2.44 -2.67 -9.90
N LEU A 30 2.65 -3.28 -11.07
CA LEU A 30 2.20 -2.72 -12.35
C LEU A 30 0.67 -2.72 -12.44
N GLN A 31 0.02 -3.82 -12.06
CA GLN A 31 -1.44 -3.91 -12.04
C GLN A 31 -2.06 -2.80 -11.18
N VAL A 32 -1.51 -2.56 -9.98
CA VAL A 32 -1.99 -1.49 -9.09
C VAL A 32 -1.77 -0.11 -9.71
N LEU A 33 -0.63 0.12 -10.36
CA LEU A 33 -0.35 1.41 -11.01
C LEU A 33 -1.33 1.69 -12.15
N GLU A 34 -1.69 0.68 -12.93
CA GLU A 34 -2.69 0.80 -14.00
C GLU A 34 -4.08 1.08 -13.42
N HIS A 35 -4.49 0.33 -12.40
CA HIS A 35 -5.76 0.58 -11.69
C HIS A 35 -5.80 1.97 -11.05
N ALA A 36 -4.66 2.45 -10.55
CA ALA A 36 -4.56 3.77 -9.97
C ALA A 36 -4.64 4.90 -10.99
N ALA A 37 -4.13 4.66 -12.20
CA ALA A 37 -4.25 5.60 -13.30
C ALA A 37 -5.72 5.81 -13.70
N THR A 38 -6.59 4.81 -13.53
CA THR A 38 -8.04 4.94 -13.78
C THR A 38 -8.81 5.55 -12.61
N HIS A 39 -8.26 5.48 -11.39
CA HIS A 39 -8.89 6.01 -10.17
C HIS A 39 -7.96 6.91 -9.32
N PRO A 40 -7.49 8.05 -9.86
CA PRO A 40 -6.47 8.88 -9.20
C PRO A 40 -6.94 9.56 -7.90
N THR A 41 -8.24 9.59 -7.65
CA THR A 41 -8.83 10.17 -6.43
C THR A 41 -8.95 9.18 -5.27
N ALA A 42 -8.72 7.88 -5.50
CA ALA A 42 -8.78 6.88 -4.44
C ALA A 42 -7.52 6.91 -3.56
N HIS A 43 -7.62 6.44 -2.31
CA HIS A 43 -6.44 6.31 -1.47
C HIS A 43 -5.50 5.22 -2.02
N PRO A 44 -4.17 5.39 -1.96
CA PRO A 44 -3.20 4.43 -2.49
C PRO A 44 -3.34 3.05 -1.86
N LEU A 45 -3.61 2.98 -0.56
CA LEU A 45 -3.82 1.71 0.14
C LEU A 45 -5.11 1.03 -0.31
N GLU A 46 -6.19 1.79 -0.56
CA GLU A 46 -7.43 1.25 -1.08
C GLU A 46 -7.26 0.71 -2.50
N GLN A 47 -6.48 1.39 -3.35
CA GLN A 47 -6.19 0.91 -4.70
C GLN A 47 -5.41 -0.40 -4.70
N ILE A 48 -4.46 -0.56 -3.77
CA ILE A 48 -3.73 -1.83 -3.60
C ILE A 48 -4.68 -2.91 -3.07
N ALA A 49 -5.51 -2.60 -2.07
CA ALA A 49 -6.47 -3.55 -1.51
C ALA A 49 -7.53 -3.99 -2.52
N ALA A 50 -8.00 -3.06 -3.37
CA ALA A 50 -8.96 -3.34 -4.45
C ALA A 50 -8.41 -4.32 -5.50
N CYS A 51 -7.09 -4.37 -5.65
CA CYS A 51 -6.42 -5.34 -6.50
C CYS A 51 -6.38 -6.76 -5.91
N ALA A 52 -6.80 -6.95 -4.65
CA ALA A 52 -6.86 -8.23 -3.95
C ALA A 52 -5.57 -9.08 -4.11
N LEU A 53 -4.42 -8.41 -4.00
CA LEU A 53 -3.11 -9.02 -4.24
C LEU A 53 -2.83 -10.12 -3.22
N GLU A 54 -2.16 -11.18 -3.66
CA GLU A 54 -1.77 -12.27 -2.76
C GLU A 54 -0.52 -11.88 -1.96
N ASP A 55 -0.58 -12.01 -0.63
CA ASP A 55 0.58 -11.73 0.21
C ASP A 55 1.60 -12.87 0.11
N ARG A 56 2.80 -12.54 -0.37
CA ARG A 56 3.88 -13.52 -0.48
C ARG A 56 4.38 -14.04 0.85
N ARG A 57 4.29 -13.23 1.91
CA ARG A 57 4.72 -13.66 3.26
C ARG A 57 3.70 -14.58 3.91
N HIS A 58 2.45 -14.48 3.52
CA HIS A 58 1.33 -15.18 4.12
C HIS A 58 0.47 -15.83 3.02
N PRO A 59 0.95 -16.95 2.44
CA PRO A 59 0.24 -17.63 1.37
C PRO A 59 -1.20 -17.96 1.79
N GLY A 60 -2.16 -17.61 0.93
CA GLY A 60 -3.59 -17.78 1.19
C GLY A 60 -4.29 -16.64 1.93
N GLN A 61 -3.61 -15.52 2.19
CA GLN A 61 -4.25 -14.31 2.70
C GLN A 61 -3.99 -13.11 1.77
N PRO A 62 -5.03 -12.38 1.33
CA PRO A 62 -4.84 -11.20 0.51
C PRO A 62 -4.19 -10.04 1.29
N LEU A 63 -3.61 -9.09 0.57
CA LEU A 63 -3.25 -7.78 1.11
C LEU A 63 -4.49 -6.90 1.17
N ASP A 64 -5.20 -7.00 2.28
CA ASP A 64 -6.30 -6.11 2.59
C ASP A 64 -5.81 -4.74 3.10
N LEU A 65 -6.74 -3.78 3.13
CA LEU A 65 -6.48 -2.42 3.60
C LEU A 65 -5.92 -2.38 5.02
N ASP A 66 -6.44 -3.21 5.92
CA ASP A 66 -5.99 -3.28 7.33
C ASP A 66 -4.51 -3.68 7.44
N ARG A 67 -4.11 -4.73 6.71
CA ARG A 67 -2.72 -5.21 6.65
C ARG A 67 -1.79 -4.17 6.04
N LEU A 68 -2.20 -3.56 4.94
CA LEU A 68 -1.46 -2.47 4.29
C LEU A 68 -1.26 -1.29 5.24
N CYS A 69 -2.31 -0.92 5.98
CA CYS A 69 -2.25 0.18 6.93
C CYS A 69 -1.36 -0.15 8.13
N GLN A 70 -1.46 -1.37 8.67
CA GLN A 70 -0.63 -1.84 9.77
C GLN A 70 0.85 -1.94 9.37
N TRP A 71 1.14 -2.48 8.17
CA TRP A 71 2.51 -2.55 7.64
C TRP A 71 3.08 -1.14 7.43
N LEU A 72 2.28 -0.24 6.85
CA LEU A 72 2.70 1.14 6.62
C LEU A 72 3.00 1.83 7.94
N ALA A 73 2.10 1.75 8.92
CA ALA A 73 2.25 2.34 10.24
C ALA A 73 3.54 1.86 10.94
N ASN A 74 3.81 0.55 10.86
CA ASN A 74 5.06 -0.04 11.34
C ASN A 74 6.28 0.57 10.62
N LYS A 75 6.23 0.65 9.27
CA LYS A 75 7.30 1.21 8.43
C LYS A 75 7.60 2.69 8.72
N VAL A 76 6.58 3.50 8.95
CA VAL A 76 6.73 4.94 9.23
C VAL A 76 6.88 5.24 10.73
N GLY A 77 6.83 4.23 11.59
CA GLY A 77 6.90 4.37 13.04
C GLY A 77 5.72 5.13 13.65
N GLN A 78 4.58 5.20 12.96
CA GLN A 78 3.38 5.87 13.44
C GLN A 78 2.47 4.89 14.19
N PRO A 79 1.86 5.29 15.31
CA PRO A 79 0.89 4.45 16.00
C PRO A 79 -0.37 4.30 15.14
N TYR A 80 -0.68 3.06 14.75
CA TYR A 80 -1.94 2.74 14.09
C TYR A 80 -3.09 2.77 15.12
N LEU A 81 -3.86 3.87 15.13
CA LEU A 81 -5.12 3.99 15.85
C LEU A 81 -6.25 3.53 14.92
N ARG A 82 -6.81 2.37 15.24
CA ARG A 82 -8.03 1.80 14.63
C ARG A 82 -9.29 2.45 15.15
#